data_AF-A0A3D1RQ98-F1
#
_entry.id   AF-A0A3D1RQ98-F1
#
_cell.length_a   1.000
_cell.length_b   1.000
_cell.length_c   1.000
_cell.angle_alpha   90.00
_cell.angle_beta   90.00
_cell.angle_gamma   90.00
#
_symmetry.space_group_name_H-M   'P 1'
#
loop_
_entity.id
_entity.type
_entity.pdbx_description
1 polymer ?
#
loop_
_entity_poly.entity_id
_entity_poly.type
_entity_poly.pdbx_seq_one_letter_code
_entity_poly.pdbx_strand_id
1 'polypeptide(L)'
;MKKNMFGSMMTIFLFMMVIFTMTGGTVHATEPAAQKPAAFADVRDDFWAKPAIDNWNSRGIVKGDGQNFNPQAKITRAEMMVILGRIFGFSGTIDNPFADIKK
;
A
#
# COMPACT_ATOMS: atom_id res chain seq x y z
N MET A 1 -39.92 0.88 -48.29
CA MET A 1 -38.91 0.23 -47.43
C MET A 1 -38.46 1.24 -46.38
N LYS A 2 -38.85 1.07 -45.11
CA LYS A 2 -38.34 1.77 -43.91
C LYS A 2 -39.18 1.26 -42.74
N LYS A 3 -38.85 0.07 -42.24
CA LYS A 3 -39.42 -0.44 -41.00
C LYS A 3 -38.27 -0.71 -40.03
N ASN A 4 -38.17 0.17 -39.03
CA ASN A 4 -37.81 -0.19 -37.65
C ASN A 4 -36.33 -0.29 -37.26
N MET A 5 -35.42 0.49 -37.88
CA MET A 5 -34.00 0.50 -37.46
C MET A 5 -33.71 1.36 -36.21
N PHE A 6 -34.69 2.13 -35.70
CA PHE A 6 -34.51 2.97 -34.50
C PHE A 6 -34.74 2.22 -33.18
N GLY A 7 -35.57 1.18 -33.16
CA GLY A 7 -35.83 0.39 -31.95
C GLY A 7 -34.67 -0.50 -31.55
N SER A 8 -34.05 -1.18 -32.53
CA SER A 8 -32.96 -2.13 -32.29
C SER A 8 -31.68 -1.46 -31.78
N MET A 9 -31.42 -0.21 -32.19
CA MET A 9 -30.25 0.56 -31.73
C MET A 9 -30.42 1.03 -30.28
N MET A 10 -31.64 1.43 -29.88
CA MET A 10 -31.92 1.87 -28.49
C MET A 10 -31.88 0.70 -27.50
N THR A 11 -32.32 -0.50 -27.87
CA THR A 11 -32.20 -1.70 -27.01
C THR A 11 -30.76 -2.19 -26.89
N ILE A 12 -29.92 -2.08 -27.93
CA ILE A 12 -28.48 -2.39 -27.83
C ILE A 12 -27.77 -1.32 -26.98
N PHE A 13 -28.17 -0.05 -27.10
CA PHE A 13 -27.63 1.03 -26.27
C PHE A 13 -28.04 0.89 -24.80
N LEU A 14 -29.29 0.48 -24.51
CA LEU A 14 -29.75 0.19 -23.15
C LEU A 14 -29.05 -1.06 -22.57
N PHE A 15 -28.78 -2.09 -23.38
CA PHE A 15 -28.04 -3.27 -22.92
C PHE A 15 -26.54 -3.00 -22.71
N MET A 16 -25.89 -2.16 -23.53
CA MET A 16 -24.50 -1.74 -23.29
C MET A 16 -24.36 -0.78 -22.10
N MET A 17 -25.38 0.01 -21.80
CA MET A 17 -25.38 0.93 -20.65
C MET A 17 -25.58 0.19 -19.32
N VAL A 18 -26.25 -0.97 -19.31
CA VAL A 18 -26.38 -1.85 -18.12
C VAL A 18 -25.13 -2.69 -17.87
N ILE A 19 -24.37 -3.05 -18.91
CA ILE A 19 -23.06 -3.72 -18.73
C ILE A 19 -22.00 -2.72 -18.23
N PHE A 20 -22.13 -1.43 -18.58
CA PHE A 20 -21.22 -0.37 -18.13
C PHE A 20 -21.43 0.09 -16.67
N THR A 21 -22.55 -0.24 -16.02
CA THR A 21 -22.83 0.14 -14.62
C THR A 21 -22.51 -0.96 -13.59
N MET A 22 -22.04 -2.13 -14.02
CA MET A 22 -21.62 -3.25 -13.14
C MET A 22 -20.09 -3.46 -13.06
N THR A 23 -19.30 -2.53 -13.58
CA THR A 23 -17.92 -2.28 -13.11
C THR A 23 -17.88 -0.88 -12.54
N GLY A 24 -18.68 -0.66 -11.49
CA GLY A 24 -18.35 0.38 -10.53
C GLY A 24 -16.93 0.09 -10.09
N GLY A 25 -15.98 0.92 -10.53
CA GLY A 25 -14.62 0.87 -10.06
C GLY A 25 -14.69 0.99 -8.55
N THR A 26 -14.62 -0.15 -7.86
CA THR A 26 -14.07 -0.19 -6.54
C THR A 26 -12.70 0.43 -6.73
N VAL A 27 -12.58 1.70 -6.34
CA VAL A 27 -11.37 2.16 -5.72
C VAL A 27 -11.20 1.22 -4.53
N HIS A 28 -10.65 0.05 -4.79
CA HIS A 28 -9.89 -0.67 -3.80
C HIS A 28 -8.78 0.32 -3.48
N ALA A 29 -9.06 1.22 -2.52
CA ALA A 29 -8.06 1.53 -1.53
C ALA A 29 -7.54 0.13 -1.17
N THR A 30 -6.37 -0.18 -1.72
CA THR A 30 -5.69 -1.40 -1.38
C THR A 30 -5.39 -1.17 0.09
N GLU A 31 -6.32 -1.60 0.96
CA GLU A 31 -6.05 -1.71 2.37
C GLU A 31 -4.72 -2.45 2.39
N PRO A 32 -3.66 -1.85 2.96
CA PRO A 32 -2.38 -2.51 2.98
C PRO A 32 -2.64 -3.87 3.59
N ALA A 33 -2.57 -4.91 2.76
CA ALA A 33 -2.91 -6.25 3.15
C ALA A 33 -2.12 -6.50 4.42
N ALA A 34 -2.82 -6.78 5.53
CA ALA A 34 -2.19 -6.99 6.82
C ALA A 34 -1.14 -8.08 6.64
N GLN A 35 0.10 -7.65 6.47
CA GLN A 35 1.19 -8.53 6.11
C GLN A 35 1.42 -9.34 7.38
N LYS A 36 1.13 -10.64 7.32
CA LYS A 36 1.37 -11.56 8.45
C LYS A 36 2.76 -11.23 9.00
N PRO A 37 2.90 -10.83 10.28
CA PRO A 37 4.18 -10.39 10.80
C PRO A 37 5.19 -11.50 10.54
N ALA A 38 6.13 -11.22 9.64
CA ALA A 38 7.22 -12.13 9.37
C ALA A 38 8.05 -12.19 10.65
N ALA A 39 8.18 -13.39 11.22
CA ALA A 39 9.20 -13.62 12.22
C ALA A 39 10.55 -13.40 11.51
N PHE A 40 11.34 -12.46 12.04
CA PHE A 40 12.65 -12.16 11.49
C PHE A 40 13.65 -13.27 11.88
N ALA A 41 14.39 -13.80 10.92
CA ALA A 41 15.28 -14.94 11.14
C ALA A 41 16.46 -14.63 12.09
N ASP A 42 16.82 -13.36 12.21
CA ASP A 42 17.93 -12.86 13.02
C ASP A 42 17.51 -12.24 14.37
N VAL A 43 16.21 -12.29 14.70
CA VAL A 43 15.68 -11.84 16.00
C VAL A 43 15.33 -13.07 16.84
N ARG A 44 16.26 -13.43 17.72
CA ARG A 44 16.07 -14.53 18.67
C ARG A 44 14.91 -14.26 19.63
N ASP A 45 14.28 -15.32 20.12
CA ASP A 45 13.15 -15.23 21.05
C ASP A 45 13.50 -14.53 22.38
N ASP A 46 14.75 -14.64 22.82
CA ASP A 46 15.29 -13.99 24.02
C ASP A 46 15.83 -12.57 23.79
N PHE A 47 15.72 -12.04 22.56
CA PHE A 47 16.20 -10.71 22.26
C PHE A 47 15.33 -9.64 22.93
N TRP A 48 15.95 -8.78 23.75
CA TRP A 48 15.24 -7.81 24.59
C TRP A 48 14.25 -6.92 23.82
N ALA A 49 14.55 -6.60 22.55
CA ALA A 49 13.73 -5.72 21.73
C ALA A 49 12.68 -6.47 20.89
N LYS A 50 12.67 -7.82 20.90
CA LYS A 50 11.74 -8.63 20.10
C LYS A 50 10.28 -8.21 20.29
N PRO A 51 9.76 -7.99 21.50
CA PRO A 51 8.36 -7.57 21.68
C PRO A 51 8.05 -6.25 20.97
N ALA A 52 8.98 -5.29 21.00
CA ALA A 52 8.82 -4.00 20.33
C ALA A 52 8.90 -4.15 18.81
N ILE A 53 9.86 -4.95 18.31
CA ILE A 53 10.03 -5.25 16.89
C ILE A 53 8.76 -5.90 16.32
N ASP A 54 8.24 -6.92 17.00
CA ASP A 54 7.06 -7.66 16.56
C ASP A 54 5.80 -6.76 16.59
N ASN A 55 5.67 -5.92 17.63
CA ASN A 55 4.57 -4.96 17.72
C ASN A 55 4.62 -3.92 16.59
N TRP A 56 5.79 -3.35 16.30
CA TRP A 56 5.91 -2.33 15.28
C TRP A 56 5.83 -2.91 13.87
N ASN A 57 6.32 -4.13 13.65
CA ASN A 57 6.20 -4.85 12.39
C ASN A 57 4.74 -5.19 12.07
N SER A 58 3.98 -5.70 13.06
CA SER A 58 2.55 -5.99 12.88
C SER A 58 1.71 -4.74 12.56
N ARG A 59 2.20 -3.55 12.93
CA ARG A 59 1.60 -2.24 12.59
C ARG A 59 2.16 -1.64 11.31
N GLY A 60 3.08 -2.32 10.61
CA GLY A 60 3.74 -1.84 9.40
C GLY A 60 4.67 -0.64 9.60
N ILE A 61 5.04 -0.31 10.85
CA ILE A 61 5.90 0.83 11.20
C ILE A 61 7.35 0.53 10.82
N VAL A 62 7.85 -0.64 11.21
CA VAL A 62 9.16 -1.14 10.80
C VAL A 62 9.00 -2.26 9.79
N LYS A 63 9.99 -2.41 8.92
CA LYS A 63 10.09 -3.50 7.95
C LYS A 63 11.55 -3.96 7.93
N GLY A 64 11.75 -5.26 7.80
CA GLY A 64 13.07 -5.84 7.56
C GLY A 64 13.45 -5.81 6.09
N ASP A 65 14.52 -6.53 5.75
CA ASP A 65 15.00 -6.71 4.37
C ASP A 65 14.27 -7.83 3.60
N GLY A 66 13.23 -8.40 4.20
CA GLY A 66 12.45 -9.52 3.69
C GLY A 66 12.63 -10.80 4.52
N GLN A 67 13.82 -11.04 5.08
CA GLN A 67 14.08 -12.19 5.96
C GLN A 67 14.54 -11.77 7.36
N ASN A 68 15.31 -10.69 7.45
CA ASN A 68 15.98 -10.23 8.67
C ASN A 68 15.50 -8.84 9.07
N PHE A 69 15.57 -8.54 10.36
CA PHE A 69 15.36 -7.20 10.92
C PHE A 69 16.64 -6.37 10.93
N ASN A 70 17.79 -7.02 11.08
CA ASN A 70 19.11 -6.44 11.25
C ASN A 70 19.22 -5.56 12.52
N PRO A 71 18.96 -6.09 13.74
CA PRO A 71 18.86 -5.29 14.97
C PRO A 71 20.14 -4.56 15.38
N GLN A 72 21.29 -4.97 14.85
CA GLN A 72 22.60 -4.36 15.15
C GLN A 72 23.08 -3.43 14.02
N ALA A 73 22.36 -3.34 12.91
CA ALA A 73 22.71 -2.45 11.82
C ALA A 73 22.52 -0.99 12.24
N LYS A 74 23.34 -0.10 11.68
CA LYS A 74 23.17 1.34 11.84
C LYS A 74 21.94 1.79 11.07
N ILE A 75 21.08 2.56 11.72
CA ILE A 75 19.96 3.22 11.05
C ILE A 75 20.44 4.49 10.33
N THR A 76 19.98 4.67 9.10
CA THR A 76 20.19 5.90 8.33
C THR A 76 19.16 6.97 8.68
N ARG A 77 19.47 8.23 8.37
CA ARG A 77 18.52 9.35 8.54
C ARG A 77 17.24 9.13 7.74
N ALA A 78 17.33 8.58 6.53
CA ALA A 78 16.20 8.32 5.67
C ALA A 78 15.27 7.25 6.27
N GLU A 79 15.82 6.15 6.77
CA GLU A 79 15.04 5.08 7.43
C GLU A 79 14.34 5.59 8.69
N MET A 80 15.02 6.41 9.50
CA MET A 80 14.40 7.04 10.66
C MET A 80 13.20 7.90 10.27
N MET A 81 13.34 8.72 9.22
CA MET A 81 12.23 9.56 8.73
C MET A 81 11.07 8.72 8.18
N VAL A 82 11.35 7.58 7.53
CA VAL A 82 10.31 6.64 7.08
C VAL A 82 9.55 6.05 8.27
N ILE A 83 10.22 5.69 9.36
CA ILE A 83 9.57 5.20 10.58
C ILE A 83 8.66 6.29 11.17
N LEU A 84 9.16 7.52 11.30
CA LEU A 84 8.37 8.65 11.82
C LEU A 84 7.17 8.95 10.92
N GLY A 85 7.35 8.93 9.60
CA GLY A 85 6.25 9.12 8.64
C GLY A 85 5.15 8.09 8.79
N ARG A 86 5.50 6.81 9.05
CA ARG A 86 4.53 5.74 9.31
C ARG A 86 3.84 5.89 10.67
N ILE A 87 4.54 6.36 11.70
CA ILE A 87 3.96 6.59 13.03
C ILE A 87 2.92 7.72 12.99
N PHE A 88 3.26 8.84 12.35
CA PHE A 88 2.41 10.04 12.33
C PHE A 88 1.45 10.11 11.13
N GLY A 89 1.53 9.15 10.20
CA GLY A 89 0.70 9.13 9.00
C GLY A 89 1.02 10.29 8.05
N PHE A 90 2.27 10.78 8.04
CA PHE A 90 2.66 11.83 7.11
C PHE A 90 2.56 11.32 5.68
N SER A 91 1.67 11.93 4.92
CA SER A 91 1.41 11.65 3.53
C SER A 91 1.32 12.97 2.78
N GLY A 92 1.92 13.01 1.61
CA GLY A 92 1.99 14.24 0.82
C GLY A 92 3.16 14.16 -0.15
N THR A 93 2.94 14.64 -1.37
CA THR A 93 4.02 14.89 -2.32
C THR A 93 4.30 16.39 -2.25
N ILE A 94 5.50 16.75 -1.82
CA ILE A 94 6.00 18.12 -1.93
C ILE A 94 6.94 18.20 -3.12
N ASP A 95 7.00 19.36 -3.77
CA ASP A 95 8.11 19.66 -4.65
C ASP A 95 9.38 19.62 -3.81
N ASN A 96 10.31 18.76 -4.17
CA ASN A 96 11.54 18.56 -3.41
C ASN A 96 12.49 19.75 -3.65
N PRO A 97 12.74 20.62 -2.66
CA PRO A 97 13.65 21.75 -2.82
C PRO A 97 15.12 21.34 -2.61
N PHE A 98 15.39 20.10 -2.22
CA PHE A 98 16.72 19.61 -1.85
C PHE A 98 17.39 18.89 -3.02
N ALA A 99 18.52 19.42 -3.48
CA ALA A 99 19.25 18.89 -4.64
C ALA A 99 19.88 17.50 -4.42
N ASP A 100 20.11 17.12 -3.16
CA ASP A 100 20.73 15.86 -2.75
C ASP A 100 19.72 14.71 -2.57
N ILE A 101 18.43 15.01 -2.51
CA ILE A 101 17.38 14.01 -2.40
C ILE A 101 16.90 13.66 -3.82
N LYS A 102 17.24 12.48 -4.32
CA LYS A 102 16.74 11.98 -5.62
C LYS A 102 15.33 11.41 -5.46
N LYS A 103 14.48 11.60 -6.47
CA LYS A 103 13.17 10.94 -6.57
C LYS A 103 13.31 9.47 -6.95
#